data_AF-A0AA46SIK7-F1
#
_entry.id   AF-A0AA46SIK7-F1
#
_cell.length_a   1.000
_cell.length_b   1.000
_cell.length_c   1.000
_cell.angle_alpha   90.00
_cell.angle_beta   90.00
_cell.angle_gamma   90.00
#
_symmetry.space_group_name_H-M   'P 1'
#
loop_
_entity.id
_entity.type
_entity.pdbx_description
1 polymer ?
#
loop_
_entity_poly.entity_id
_entity_poly.type
_entity_poly.pdbx_seq_one_letter_code
_entity_poly.pdbx_strand_id
1 'polypeptide(L)'
;MIKNKKLFLTSTVLIVISMALNFPFPHENRLGDTGITILNIPINSADGFNFAGLFILILLVLGMVLLHRSLEKYHLRSFFAVIIIVSLLPPSLAEAYQKTLANGINAVSYIKDESQCKFVMIGEDTLKGKCELPFENYSNEEVSFTIGFYDRYLFEEDVKMLSLMNSGEPANVKLLPNEVKLIRIEKEIDVSQIKNHVENGEAAYVSIIIDDGEKNRKL
;
A
#
# COMPACT_ATOMS: atom_id res chain seq x y z
N MET A 1 -36.16 10.54 -16.69
CA MET A 1 -35.05 9.68 -16.21
C MET A 1 -33.87 10.55 -15.78
N ILE A 2 -33.33 11.39 -16.67
CA ILE A 2 -32.41 12.50 -16.34
C ILE A 2 -33.18 13.81 -16.55
N LYS A 3 -33.33 14.61 -15.49
CA LYS A 3 -34.00 15.91 -15.47
C LYS A 3 -33.10 17.02 -16.02
N ASN A 4 -31.81 17.01 -15.69
CA ASN A 4 -30.85 18.01 -16.12
C ASN A 4 -29.55 17.36 -16.60
N LYS A 5 -29.35 17.37 -17.93
CA LYS A 5 -28.19 16.75 -18.57
C LYS A 5 -26.85 17.40 -18.17
N LYS A 6 -26.83 18.73 -17.96
CA LYS A 6 -25.61 19.44 -17.54
C LYS A 6 -25.22 19.02 -16.14
N LEU A 7 -26.17 19.02 -15.19
CA LEU A 7 -25.92 18.58 -13.81
C LEU A 7 -25.50 17.11 -13.74
N PHE A 8 -26.11 16.26 -14.56
CA PHE A 8 -25.75 14.84 -14.65
C PHE A 8 -24.32 14.66 -15.17
N LEU A 9 -23.93 15.38 -16.23
CA LEU A 9 -22.56 15.30 -16.75
C LEU A 9 -21.55 15.82 -15.72
N THR A 10 -21.83 16.97 -15.09
CA THR A 10 -20.97 17.52 -14.04
C THR A 10 -20.81 16.57 -12.86
N SER A 11 -21.89 15.91 -12.41
CA SER A 11 -21.81 14.95 -11.31
C SER A 11 -20.98 13.73 -11.68
N THR A 12 -21.17 13.16 -12.88
CA THR A 12 -20.36 12.03 -13.36
C THR A 12 -18.89 12.39 -13.41
N VAL A 13 -18.53 13.56 -13.95
CA VAL A 13 -17.14 14.03 -14.02
C VAL A 13 -16.52 14.16 -12.62
N LEU A 14 -17.23 14.77 -11.66
CA LEU A 14 -16.73 14.91 -10.29
C LEU A 14 -16.51 13.56 -9.61
N ILE A 15 -17.43 12.60 -9.80
CA ILE A 15 -17.30 11.25 -9.23
C ILE A 15 -16.10 10.54 -9.85
N VAL A 16 -15.93 10.59 -11.17
CA VAL A 16 -14.78 9.97 -11.85
C VAL A 16 -13.46 10.61 -11.40
N ILE A 17 -13.40 11.93 -11.28
CA ILE A 17 -12.21 12.62 -10.75
C ILE A 17 -11.91 12.17 -9.33
N SER A 18 -12.93 12.07 -8.46
CA SER A 18 -12.72 11.61 -7.08
C SER A 18 -12.19 10.17 -7.02
N MET A 19 -12.68 9.27 -7.89
CA MET A 19 -12.16 7.90 -8.00
C MET A 19 -10.73 7.87 -8.52
N ALA A 20 -10.40 8.70 -9.52
CA ALA A 20 -9.05 8.76 -10.08
C ALA A 20 -8.04 9.31 -9.06
N LEU A 21 -8.43 10.31 -8.27
CA LEU A 21 -7.60 10.84 -7.20
C LEU A 21 -7.45 9.87 -6.02
N ASN A 22 -8.44 9.01 -5.80
CA ASN A 22 -8.42 7.96 -4.78
C ASN A 22 -7.96 6.60 -5.33
N PHE A 23 -7.36 6.55 -6.52
CA PHE A 23 -6.99 5.29 -7.13
C PHE A 23 -5.88 4.64 -6.29
N PRO A 24 -6.07 3.41 -5.77
CA PRO A 24 -5.07 2.73 -4.97
C PRO A 24 -3.98 2.22 -5.92
N PHE A 25 -3.07 3.08 -6.34
CA PHE A 25 -1.89 2.62 -7.07
C PHE A 25 -1.09 1.70 -6.14
N PRO A 26 -0.43 0.63 -6.62
CA PRO A 26 0.24 -0.42 -5.81
C PRO A 26 1.46 0.05 -4.98
N HIS A 27 1.46 1.29 -4.48
CA HIS A 27 2.24 1.67 -3.32
C HIS A 27 1.49 1.22 -2.09
N GLU A 28 2.24 0.94 -1.03
CA GLU A 28 1.70 0.65 0.29
C GLU A 28 0.62 1.66 0.66
N ASN A 29 -0.62 1.18 0.74
CA ASN A 29 -1.60 1.83 1.60
C ASN A 29 -0.97 1.84 2.97
N ARG A 30 -1.00 3.01 3.62
CA ARG A 30 -0.50 3.17 4.97
C ARG A 30 -1.30 2.22 5.93
N LEU A 31 -0.95 0.93 5.98
CA LEU A 31 -1.51 -0.09 6.84
C LEU A 31 -1.14 0.19 8.29
N GLY A 32 -2.12 0.79 8.97
CA GLY A 32 -2.07 1.27 10.34
C GLY A 32 -1.72 2.76 10.47
N ASP A 33 -1.91 3.58 9.42
CA ASP A 33 -2.63 4.82 9.73
C ASP A 33 -3.97 4.33 10.28
N THR A 34 -4.14 4.35 11.60
CA THR A 34 -5.41 4.20 12.31
C THR A 34 -6.30 5.43 12.02
N GLY A 35 -6.30 5.85 10.76
CA GLY A 35 -7.15 6.89 10.23
C GLY A 35 -8.43 6.27 9.76
N ILE A 36 -9.54 6.94 10.05
CA ILE A 36 -10.85 6.54 9.56
C ILE A 36 -10.82 6.65 8.03
N THR A 37 -11.01 5.52 7.34
CA THR A 37 -11.25 5.51 5.89
C THR A 37 -12.74 5.49 5.63
N ILE A 38 -13.23 6.33 4.72
CA ILE A 38 -14.62 6.27 4.23
C ILE A 38 -14.56 5.98 2.73
N LEU A 39 -15.16 4.86 2.30
CA LEU A 39 -15.16 4.43 0.88
C LEU A 39 -13.75 4.35 0.28
N ASN A 40 -12.80 3.77 1.03
CA ASN A 40 -11.36 3.71 0.69
C ASN A 40 -10.65 5.07 0.61
N ILE A 41 -11.25 6.16 1.11
CA ILE A 41 -10.61 7.48 1.18
C ILE A 41 -10.07 7.71 2.60
N PRO A 42 -8.76 7.90 2.79
CA PRO A 42 -8.17 8.14 4.11
C PRO A 42 -8.47 9.57 4.60
N ILE A 43 -9.14 9.73 5.74
CA ILE A 43 -9.52 11.06 6.27
C ILE A 43 -8.50 11.58 7.31
N ASN A 44 -7.83 10.67 8.00
CA ASN A 44 -6.80 10.99 8.99
C ASN A 44 -5.49 10.28 8.63
N SER A 45 -4.38 10.86 9.05
CA SER A 45 -3.04 10.27 9.01
C SER A 45 -2.36 10.47 10.37
N ALA A 46 -1.25 9.78 10.62
CA ALA A 46 -0.46 9.90 11.84
C ALA A 46 -0.10 11.35 12.22
N ASP A 47 0.00 12.26 11.24
CA ASP A 47 0.33 13.69 11.43
C ASP A 47 -0.92 14.61 11.56
N GLY A 48 -2.14 14.06 11.58
CA GLY A 48 -3.41 14.81 11.68
C GLY A 48 -4.36 14.61 10.49
N PHE A 49 -5.15 15.63 10.14
CA PHE A 49 -6.13 15.52 9.05
C PHE A 49 -5.44 15.36 7.69
N ASN A 50 -5.88 14.35 6.92
CA ASN A 50 -5.47 14.21 5.53
C ASN A 50 -6.31 15.16 4.66
N PHE A 51 -5.81 16.38 4.47
CA PHE A 51 -6.50 17.41 3.67
C PHE A 51 -6.80 16.96 2.24
N ALA A 52 -5.95 16.11 1.65
CA ALA A 52 -6.20 15.55 0.32
C ALA A 52 -7.39 14.59 0.34
N GLY A 53 -7.47 13.68 1.32
CA GLY A 53 -8.60 12.79 1.50
C GLY A 53 -9.91 13.54 1.79
N LEU A 54 -9.86 14.58 2.62
CA LEU A 54 -11.03 15.43 2.88
C LEU A 54 -11.50 16.15 1.60
N PHE A 55 -10.58 16.67 0.79
CA PHE A 55 -10.90 17.30 -0.48
C PHE A 55 -11.56 16.32 -1.46
N ILE A 56 -11.04 15.09 -1.57
CA ILE A 56 -11.63 14.02 -2.39
C ILE A 56 -13.04 13.67 -1.90
N LEU A 57 -13.24 13.57 -0.58
CA LEU A 57 -14.55 13.29 0.01
C LEU A 57 -15.56 14.40 -0.30
N ILE A 58 -15.16 15.67 -0.19
CA ILE A 58 -16.02 16.81 -0.54
C ILE A 58 -16.41 16.77 -2.03
N LEU A 59 -15.45 16.49 -2.93
CA LEU A 59 -15.73 16.32 -4.35
C LEU A 59 -16.74 15.20 -4.61
N LEU A 60 -16.58 14.06 -3.94
CA LEU A 60 -17.48 12.92 -4.06
C LEU A 60 -18.89 13.27 -3.56
N VAL A 61 -19.01 13.91 -2.40
CA VAL A 61 -20.30 14.34 -1.83
C VAL A 61 -20.99 15.36 -2.74
N LEU A 62 -20.26 16.34 -3.26
CA LEU A 62 -20.80 17.30 -4.24
C LEU A 62 -21.29 16.59 -5.50
N GLY A 63 -20.49 15.64 -6.02
CA GLY A 63 -20.89 14.78 -7.14
C GLY A 63 -22.19 14.04 -6.86
N MET A 64 -22.33 13.40 -5.71
CA MET A 64 -23.54 12.67 -5.31
C MET A 64 -24.76 13.59 -5.19
N VAL A 65 -24.62 14.78 -4.58
CA VAL A 65 -25.72 15.76 -4.44
C VAL A 65 -26.19 16.26 -5.81
N LEU A 66 -25.25 16.57 -6.72
CA LEU A 66 -25.58 16.99 -8.07
C LEU A 66 -26.25 15.84 -8.85
N LEU A 67 -25.79 14.60 -8.69
CA LEU A 67 -26.41 13.43 -9.29
C LEU A 67 -27.86 13.27 -8.83
N HIS A 68 -28.12 13.36 -7.53
CA HIS A 68 -29.46 13.29 -6.97
C HIS A 68 -30.40 14.36 -7.55
N ARG A 69 -29.92 15.61 -7.69
CA ARG A 69 -30.70 16.71 -8.28
C ARG A 69 -30.88 16.59 -9.80
N SER A 70 -29.99 15.89 -10.47
CA SER A 70 -29.99 15.76 -11.92
C SER A 70 -30.99 14.72 -12.44
N LEU A 71 -31.40 13.77 -11.60
CA LEU A 71 -32.32 12.71 -11.97
C LEU A 71 -33.77 13.14 -11.70
N GLU A 72 -34.74 12.39 -12.22
CA GLU A 72 -36.18 12.61 -11.99
C GLU A 72 -36.85 11.44 -11.26
N LYS A 73 -36.35 10.23 -11.55
CA LYS A 73 -36.70 8.96 -10.91
C LYS A 73 -35.38 8.23 -10.61
N TYR A 74 -35.41 7.27 -9.67
CA TYR A 74 -34.28 6.42 -9.26
C TYR A 74 -33.13 7.11 -8.49
N HIS A 75 -33.32 8.32 -7.96
CA HIS A 75 -32.27 9.05 -7.21
C HIS A 75 -31.67 8.25 -6.05
N LEU A 76 -32.50 7.45 -5.37
CA LEU A 76 -32.05 6.59 -4.28
C LEU A 76 -31.25 5.39 -4.80
N ARG A 77 -31.68 4.78 -5.92
CA ARG A 77 -30.96 3.66 -6.53
C ARG A 77 -29.59 4.09 -7.08
N SER A 78 -29.52 5.26 -7.70
CA SER A 78 -28.25 5.81 -8.19
C SER A 78 -27.29 6.14 -7.04
N PHE A 79 -27.81 6.62 -5.90
CA PHE A 79 -27.00 6.90 -4.72
C PHE A 79 -26.30 5.63 -4.21
N PHE A 80 -27.06 4.54 -3.99
CA PHE A 80 -26.47 3.27 -3.59
C PHE A 80 -25.53 2.68 -4.65
N ALA A 81 -25.88 2.82 -5.93
CA ALA A 81 -25.00 2.37 -7.02
C ALA A 81 -23.64 3.09 -6.99
N VAL A 82 -23.61 4.41 -6.76
CA VAL A 82 -22.35 5.16 -6.65
C VAL A 82 -21.51 4.67 -5.46
N ILE A 83 -22.12 4.44 -4.30
CA ILE A 83 -21.42 3.91 -3.11
C ILE A 83 -20.73 2.58 -3.44
N ILE A 84 -21.45 1.66 -4.08
CA ILE A 84 -20.92 0.34 -4.50
C ILE A 84 -19.77 0.54 -5.49
N ILE A 85 -19.96 1.36 -6.52
CA ILE A 85 -18.95 1.57 -7.57
C ILE A 85 -17.68 2.21 -6.97
N VAL A 86 -17.80 3.26 -6.16
CA VAL A 86 -16.63 3.94 -5.55
C VAL A 86 -15.87 3.01 -4.61
N SER A 87 -16.56 2.10 -3.92
CA SER A 87 -15.91 1.19 -2.98
C SER A 87 -15.20 0.02 -3.66
N LEU A 88 -15.76 -0.50 -4.76
CA LEU A 88 -15.28 -1.75 -5.37
C LEU A 88 -14.45 -1.51 -6.63
N LEU A 89 -14.79 -0.50 -7.44
CA LEU A 89 -14.19 -0.32 -8.75
C LEU A 89 -12.71 0.09 -8.67
N PRO A 90 -12.29 1.07 -7.85
CA PRO A 90 -10.89 1.49 -7.84
C PRO A 90 -9.91 0.38 -7.40
N PRO A 91 -10.15 -0.37 -6.29
CA PRO A 91 -9.28 -1.49 -5.93
C PRO A 91 -9.22 -2.58 -7.00
N SER A 92 -10.37 -2.94 -7.59
CA SER A 92 -10.44 -3.97 -8.63
C SER A 92 -9.69 -3.56 -9.89
N LEU A 93 -9.77 -2.28 -10.28
CA LEU A 93 -9.03 -1.75 -11.42
C LEU A 93 -7.52 -1.70 -11.16
N ALA A 94 -7.10 -1.38 -9.93
CA ALA A 94 -5.69 -1.38 -9.56
C ALA A 94 -5.11 -2.80 -9.62
N GLU A 95 -5.82 -3.78 -9.07
CA GLU A 95 -5.44 -5.19 -9.15
C GLU A 95 -5.39 -5.67 -10.61
N ALA A 96 -6.43 -5.36 -11.39
CA ALA A 96 -6.46 -5.72 -12.81
C ALA A 96 -5.30 -5.08 -13.58
N TYR A 97 -5.00 -3.80 -13.34
CA TYR A 97 -3.86 -3.11 -13.93
C TYR A 97 -2.55 -3.82 -13.55
N GLN A 98 -2.35 -4.13 -12.26
CA GLN A 98 -1.17 -4.82 -11.77
C GLN A 98 -0.99 -6.21 -12.40
N LYS A 99 -2.08 -6.94 -12.60
CA LYS A 99 -2.07 -8.30 -13.18
C LYS A 99 -1.93 -8.35 -14.70
N THR A 100 -2.25 -7.27 -15.42
CA THR A 100 -2.39 -7.33 -16.89
C THR A 100 -1.55 -6.33 -17.66
N LEU A 101 -1.32 -5.12 -17.12
CA LEU A 101 -0.70 -4.00 -17.83
C LEU A 101 0.58 -3.50 -17.15
N ALA A 102 0.74 -3.75 -15.86
CA ALA A 102 1.94 -3.36 -15.14
C ALA A 102 3.14 -4.21 -15.56
N ASN A 103 4.32 -3.59 -15.55
CA ASN A 103 5.60 -4.22 -15.86
C ASN A 103 6.63 -3.91 -14.76
N GLY A 104 7.71 -4.70 -14.72
CA GLY A 104 8.78 -4.55 -13.72
C GLY A 104 8.23 -4.65 -12.30
N ILE A 105 8.75 -3.83 -11.39
CA ILE A 105 8.33 -3.85 -9.97
C ILE A 105 6.85 -3.50 -9.74
N ASN A 106 6.17 -2.89 -10.72
CA ASN A 106 4.74 -2.62 -10.60
C ASN A 106 3.87 -3.87 -10.81
N ALA A 107 4.39 -4.90 -11.49
CA ALA A 107 3.70 -6.18 -11.68
C ALA A 107 3.90 -7.15 -10.50
N VAL A 108 4.82 -6.82 -9.60
CA VAL A 108 5.14 -7.65 -8.43
C VAL A 108 4.10 -7.40 -7.33
N SER A 109 3.47 -8.46 -6.83
CA SER A 109 2.63 -8.47 -5.64
C SER A 109 3.44 -8.87 -4.42
N TYR A 110 3.16 -8.25 -3.28
CA TYR A 110 3.74 -8.57 -1.99
C TYR A 110 2.63 -8.94 -1.02
N ILE A 111 2.64 -10.17 -0.51
CA ILE A 111 1.58 -10.68 0.38
C ILE A 111 1.94 -10.29 1.80
N LYS A 112 1.71 -9.01 2.14
CA LYS A 112 2.14 -8.41 3.40
C LYS A 112 1.63 -9.15 4.64
N ASP A 113 0.41 -9.67 4.59
CA ASP A 113 -0.21 -10.38 5.72
C ASP A 113 0.52 -11.67 6.11
N GLU A 114 1.29 -12.24 5.18
CA GLU A 114 2.09 -13.45 5.39
C GLU A 114 3.58 -13.14 5.65
N SER A 115 3.95 -11.85 5.64
CA SER A 115 5.33 -11.43 5.85
C SER A 115 5.70 -11.38 7.33
N GLN A 116 6.90 -11.87 7.65
CA GLN A 116 7.41 -11.88 9.01
C GLN A 116 8.93 -11.73 9.06
N CYS A 117 9.43 -11.10 10.12
CA CYS A 117 10.84 -11.07 10.48
C CYS A 117 11.01 -11.50 11.93
N LYS A 118 12.04 -12.32 12.19
CA LYS A 118 12.43 -12.78 13.52
C LYS A 118 13.86 -12.37 13.80
N PHE A 119 14.10 -11.89 15.01
CA PHE A 119 15.41 -11.44 15.45
C PHE A 119 15.76 -12.14 16.75
N VAL A 120 16.96 -12.71 16.80
CA VAL A 120 17.45 -13.50 17.93
C VAL A 120 18.93 -13.21 18.14
N MET A 121 19.34 -12.86 19.36
CA MET A 121 20.76 -12.74 19.70
C MET A 121 21.46 -14.10 19.64
N ILE A 122 22.58 -14.16 18.93
CA ILE A 122 23.42 -15.36 18.80
C ILE A 122 24.79 -15.20 19.47
N GLY A 123 25.09 -14.02 20.02
CA GLY A 123 26.28 -13.69 20.80
C GLY A 123 26.02 -12.44 21.65
N GLU A 124 27.06 -11.88 22.30
CA GLU A 124 26.92 -10.66 23.12
C GLU A 124 26.58 -9.42 22.26
N ASP A 125 27.17 -9.33 21.07
CA ASP A 125 27.05 -8.17 20.18
C ASP A 125 26.52 -8.54 18.78
N THR A 126 25.99 -9.74 18.61
CA THR A 126 25.56 -10.24 17.30
C THR A 126 24.10 -10.67 17.30
N LEU A 127 23.29 -9.95 16.54
CA LEU A 127 21.88 -10.21 16.33
C LEU A 127 21.67 -10.92 14.99
N LYS A 128 20.95 -12.04 15.01
CA LYS A 128 20.55 -12.76 13.81
C LYS A 128 19.14 -12.35 13.41
N GLY A 129 18.99 -11.69 12.26
CA GLY A 129 17.71 -11.34 11.66
C GLY A 129 17.35 -12.30 10.54
N LYS A 130 16.12 -12.82 10.54
CA LYS A 130 15.58 -13.70 9.50
C LYS A 130 14.20 -13.22 9.08
N CYS A 131 14.05 -12.84 7.82
CA CYS A 131 12.78 -12.40 7.24
C CYS A 131 12.29 -13.37 6.16
N GLU A 132 10.98 -13.58 6.12
CA GLU A 132 10.28 -14.34 5.10
C GLU A 132 9.28 -13.40 4.42
N LEU A 133 9.50 -13.15 3.13
CA LEU A 133 8.80 -12.15 2.32
C LEU A 133 8.19 -12.83 1.08
N PRO A 134 6.89 -13.12 1.08
CA PRO A 134 6.21 -13.75 -0.05
C PRO A 134 5.90 -12.74 -1.15
N PHE A 135 6.32 -13.09 -2.37
CA PHE A 135 6.07 -12.31 -3.58
C PHE A 135 5.42 -13.15 -4.67
N GLU A 136 4.70 -12.49 -5.56
CA GLU A 136 4.18 -13.05 -6.80
C GLU A 136 4.48 -12.09 -7.95
N ASN A 137 5.06 -12.58 -9.03
CA ASN A 137 5.27 -11.78 -10.23
C ASN A 137 4.12 -12.04 -11.21
N TYR A 138 3.23 -11.08 -11.43
CA TYR A 138 2.13 -11.26 -12.40
C TYR A 138 2.53 -11.04 -13.86
N SER A 139 3.74 -10.55 -14.12
CA SER A 139 4.18 -10.31 -15.49
C SER A 139 4.65 -11.61 -16.15
N ASN A 140 4.65 -11.58 -17.49
CA ASN A 140 5.26 -12.62 -18.31
C ASN A 140 6.77 -12.41 -18.51
N GLU A 141 7.35 -11.43 -17.79
CA GLU A 141 8.74 -11.07 -17.86
C GLU A 141 9.43 -11.38 -16.53
N GLU A 142 10.74 -11.54 -16.58
CA GLU A 142 11.56 -11.67 -15.39
C GLU A 142 11.69 -10.30 -14.72
N VAL A 143 11.50 -10.24 -13.41
CA VAL A 143 11.63 -9.00 -12.64
C VAL A 143 12.74 -9.15 -11.60
N SER A 144 13.67 -8.20 -11.61
CA SER A 144 14.76 -8.12 -10.63
C SER A 144 14.68 -6.80 -9.87
N PHE A 145 14.87 -6.86 -8.55
CA PHE A 145 14.83 -5.69 -7.67
C PHE A 145 15.63 -5.95 -6.39
N THR A 146 15.97 -4.89 -5.67
CA THR A 146 16.54 -4.95 -4.33
C THR A 146 15.48 -4.72 -3.27
N ILE A 147 15.71 -5.25 -2.06
CA ILE A 147 14.83 -5.05 -0.90
C ILE A 147 15.55 -4.20 0.16
N GLY A 148 14.91 -3.10 0.55
CA GLY A 148 15.18 -2.36 1.77
C GLY A 148 14.06 -2.51 2.79
N PHE A 149 14.38 -2.33 4.06
CA PHE A 149 13.45 -2.43 5.19
C PHE A 149 13.25 -1.06 5.82
N TYR A 150 12.08 -0.81 6.40
CA TYR A 150 11.88 0.43 7.15
C TYR A 150 10.89 0.24 8.30
N ASP A 151 11.13 0.97 9.39
CA ASP A 151 10.23 0.98 10.54
C ASP A 151 9.16 2.05 10.33
N ARG A 152 7.92 1.63 10.52
CA ARG A 152 6.72 2.43 10.22
C ARG A 152 6.19 3.19 11.43
N TYR A 153 6.28 2.58 12.61
CA TYR A 153 5.93 3.20 13.89
C TYR A 153 7.22 3.46 14.64
N LEU A 154 7.43 4.73 14.96
CA LEU A 154 8.51 5.15 15.85
C LEU A 154 7.82 5.86 17.00
N PHE A 155 7.44 5.13 18.05
CA PHE A 155 7.38 5.78 19.36
C PHE A 155 8.83 6.18 19.70
N GLU A 156 9.03 7.30 20.40
CA GLU A 156 10.38 7.83 20.70
C GLU A 156 11.28 6.82 21.46
N GLU A 157 10.69 5.76 22.02
CA GLU A 157 11.35 4.68 22.76
C GLU A 157 11.45 3.35 21.99
N ASP A 158 10.87 3.24 20.79
CA ASP A 158 10.87 2.00 20.02
C ASP A 158 12.16 1.83 19.20
N VAL A 159 12.79 0.68 19.39
CA VAL A 159 13.98 0.27 18.66
C VAL A 159 13.64 0.06 17.19
N LYS A 160 14.43 0.65 16.28
CA LYS A 160 14.30 0.49 14.82
C LYS A 160 14.68 -0.90 14.33
N MET A 161 13.86 -1.87 14.68
CA MET A 161 14.13 -3.30 14.53
C MET A 161 14.23 -3.74 13.07
N LEU A 162 13.28 -3.33 12.22
CA LEU A 162 13.27 -3.71 10.80
C LEU A 162 14.44 -3.05 10.06
N SER A 163 14.76 -1.80 10.38
CA SER A 163 15.85 -1.08 9.73
C SER A 163 17.22 -1.73 9.94
N LEU A 164 17.41 -2.57 10.97
CA LEU A 164 18.65 -3.33 11.18
C LEU A 164 18.95 -4.29 10.01
N MET A 165 17.92 -4.77 9.31
CA MET A 165 18.06 -5.63 8.13
C MET A 165 18.68 -4.91 6.92
N ASN A 166 18.83 -3.58 6.97
CA ASN A 166 19.54 -2.81 5.95
C ASN A 166 21.06 -2.80 6.16
N SER A 167 21.59 -3.46 7.18
CA SER A 167 23.04 -3.61 7.37
C SER A 167 23.66 -4.36 6.18
N GLY A 168 24.78 -3.85 5.67
CA GLY A 168 25.46 -4.41 4.50
C GLY A 168 24.74 -4.15 3.17
N GLU A 169 24.92 -5.04 2.21
CA GLU A 169 24.31 -4.89 0.88
C GLU A 169 22.80 -5.23 0.88
N PRO A 170 21.99 -4.52 0.08
CA PRO A 170 20.58 -4.88 -0.13
C PRO A 170 20.44 -6.28 -0.74
N ALA A 171 19.36 -6.97 -0.37
CA ALA A 171 19.09 -8.29 -0.93
C ALA A 171 18.59 -8.16 -2.38
N ASN A 172 19.34 -8.72 -3.34
CA ASN A 172 18.92 -8.83 -4.73
C ASN A 172 17.92 -9.98 -4.90
N VAL A 173 16.74 -9.67 -5.41
CA VAL A 173 15.67 -10.62 -5.66
C VAL A 173 15.42 -10.72 -7.16
N LYS A 174 15.15 -11.94 -7.58
CA LYS A 174 14.83 -12.30 -8.96
C LYS A 174 13.59 -13.20 -8.96
N LEU A 175 12.55 -12.74 -9.64
CA LEU A 175 11.29 -13.45 -9.83
C LEU A 175 11.14 -13.80 -11.31
N LEU A 176 10.92 -15.09 -11.60
CA LEU A 176 10.61 -15.59 -12.93
C LEU A 176 9.19 -15.17 -13.34
N PRO A 177 8.84 -15.24 -14.64
CA PRO A 177 7.49 -15.00 -15.12
C PRO A 177 6.45 -15.83 -14.37
N ASN A 178 5.38 -15.19 -13.87
CA ASN A 178 4.28 -15.85 -13.16
C ASN A 178 4.72 -16.66 -11.90
N GLU A 179 5.89 -16.35 -11.32
CA GLU A 179 6.42 -17.07 -10.16
C GLU A 179 5.83 -16.53 -8.85
N VAL A 180 5.37 -17.45 -8.01
CA VAL A 180 5.12 -17.21 -6.58
C VAL A 180 6.33 -17.70 -5.80
N LYS A 181 6.95 -16.84 -5.00
CA LYS A 181 8.20 -17.14 -4.32
C LYS A 181 8.25 -16.54 -2.92
N LEU A 182 8.62 -17.37 -1.95
CA LEU A 182 8.96 -16.94 -0.60
C LEU A 182 10.45 -16.58 -0.53
N ILE A 183 10.76 -15.29 -0.44
CA ILE A 183 12.12 -14.80 -0.29
C ILE A 183 12.52 -14.88 1.18
N ARG A 184 13.65 -15.54 1.46
CA ARG A 184 14.23 -15.63 2.80
C ARG A 184 15.50 -14.81 2.85
N ILE A 185 15.53 -13.80 3.72
CA ILE A 185 16.70 -12.96 3.96
C ILE A 185 17.18 -13.24 5.37
N GLU A 186 18.43 -13.64 5.49
CA GLU A 186 19.08 -13.93 6.76
C GLU A 186 20.35 -13.09 6.87
N LYS A 187 20.51 -12.38 7.99
CA LYS A 187 21.67 -11.51 8.25
C LYS A 187 22.13 -11.68 9.69
N GLU A 188 23.45 -11.64 9.86
CA GLU A 188 24.10 -11.43 11.15
C GLU A 188 24.49 -9.96 11.24
N ILE A 189 24.05 -9.31 12.31
CA ILE A 189 24.07 -7.87 12.47
C ILE A 189 24.89 -7.56 13.72
N ASP A 190 25.95 -6.78 13.54
CA ASP A 190 26.73 -6.26 14.65
C ASP A 190 25.93 -5.13 15.33
N VAL A 191 25.58 -5.36 16.59
CA VAL A 191 24.81 -4.44 17.43
C VAL A 191 25.66 -3.79 18.53
N SER A 192 26.98 -4.02 18.55
CA SER A 192 27.90 -3.48 19.57
C SER A 192 27.85 -1.95 19.71
N GLN A 193 27.61 -1.26 18.58
CA GLN A 193 27.52 0.22 18.53
C GLN A 193 26.08 0.73 18.62
N ILE A 194 25.09 -0.16 18.74
CA ILE A 194 23.67 0.18 18.74
C ILE A 194 23.17 0.17 20.19
N LYS A 195 22.97 1.38 20.73
CA LYS A 195 22.37 1.55 22.05
C LYS A 195 20.91 1.09 22.03
N ASN A 196 20.49 0.35 23.06
CA ASN A 196 19.13 -0.16 23.20
C ASN A 196 18.67 -0.95 21.97
N HIS A 197 19.48 -1.91 21.50
CA HIS A 197 19.06 -2.81 20.43
C HIS A 197 18.06 -3.87 20.95
N VAL A 198 17.30 -4.47 20.04
CA VAL A 198 16.40 -5.57 20.38
C VAL A 198 17.20 -6.83 20.62
N GLU A 199 17.05 -7.47 21.78
CA GLU A 199 17.67 -8.78 22.05
C GLU A 199 16.91 -9.92 21.36
N ASN A 200 15.59 -9.89 21.40
CA ASN A 200 14.73 -10.86 20.73
C ASN A 200 13.40 -10.20 20.34
N GLY A 201 12.87 -10.56 19.18
CA GLY A 201 11.49 -10.20 18.84
C GLY A 201 11.08 -10.63 17.45
N GLU A 202 9.82 -10.36 17.13
CA GLU A 202 9.19 -10.70 15.86
C GLU A 202 8.40 -9.50 15.34
N ALA A 203 8.44 -9.29 14.02
CA ALA A 203 7.68 -8.28 13.32
C ALA A 203 6.84 -8.96 12.25
N ALA A 204 5.52 -8.76 12.29
CA ALA A 204 4.59 -9.17 11.24
C ALA A 204 4.24 -7.95 10.37
N TYR A 205 3.66 -8.18 9.18
CA TYR A 205 3.30 -7.10 8.24
C TYR A 205 4.50 -6.23 7.91
N VAL A 206 5.62 -6.88 7.58
CA VAL A 206 6.93 -6.27 7.40
C VAL A 206 6.85 -5.19 6.32
N SER A 207 7.32 -3.99 6.64
CA SER A 207 7.32 -2.86 5.73
C SER A 207 8.65 -2.79 4.97
N ILE A 208 8.57 -2.81 3.65
CA ILE A 208 9.74 -2.91 2.76
C ILE A 208 9.68 -1.86 1.65
N ILE A 209 10.82 -1.65 1.02
CA ILE A 209 10.95 -0.86 -0.20
C ILE A 209 11.59 -1.77 -1.23
N ILE A 210 10.95 -1.92 -2.39
CA ILE A 210 11.56 -2.58 -3.54
C ILE A 210 12.08 -1.54 -4.53
N ASP A 211 13.26 -1.76 -5.09
CA ASP A 211 13.93 -0.81 -5.99
C ASP A 211 14.60 -1.56 -7.17
N ASP A 212 14.27 -1.19 -8.41
CA ASP A 212 14.85 -1.76 -9.63
C ASP A 212 15.93 -0.88 -10.29
N GLY A 213 16.35 0.19 -9.62
CA GLY A 213 17.31 1.18 -10.09
C GLY A 213 16.70 2.36 -10.83
N GLU A 214 15.49 2.20 -11.40
CA GLU A 214 14.75 3.29 -12.04
C GLU A 214 13.61 3.80 -11.16
N LYS A 215 12.96 2.90 -10.42
CA LYS A 215 11.77 3.14 -9.62
C LYS A 215 11.91 2.47 -8.27
N ASN A 216 11.27 3.07 -7.28
CA ASN A 216 11.08 2.46 -5.97
C ASN A 216 9.59 2.36 -5.63
N ARG A 217 9.25 1.35 -4.81
CA ARG A 217 7.89 1.13 -4.34
C ARG A 217 7.94 0.69 -2.88
N LYS A 218 7.28 1.45 -2.01
CA LYS A 218 7.05 1.07 -0.61
C LYS A 218 5.92 0.04 -0.54
N LEU A 219 6.05 -0.98 0.31
CA LEU A 219 5.15 -2.12 0.42
C LEU A 219 4.93 -2.59 1.86
#